data_AF-A0A5R8NSF9-F1
#
_entry.id   AF-A0A5R8NSF9-F1
#
_cell.length_a   1.000
_cell.length_b   1.000
_cell.length_c   1.000
_cell.angle_alpha   90.00
_cell.angle_beta   90.00
_cell.angle_gamma   90.00
#
_symmetry.space_group_name_H-M   'P 1'
#
loop_
_entity.id
_entity.type
_entity.pdbx_description
1 polymer ?
#
loop_
_entity_poly.entity_id
_entity_poly.type
_entity_poly.pdbx_seq_one_letter_code
_entity_poly.pdbx_strand_id
1 'polypeptide(L)' 'MKRIRNDGRVMLASCDWRGTPLGASVPGFAEVLAPHASAHFIDLMKRKYGLVARAGLLGSRLRGGTERMAGIRIRLDE' A
#
# COMPACT_ATOMS: atom_id res chain seq x y z
N MET A 1 7.28 -9.90 2.47
CA MET A 1 6.70 -9.15 3.61
C MET A 1 7.23 -9.52 5.00
N LYS A 2 8.12 -10.52 5.17
CA LYS A 2 8.62 -10.89 6.51
C LYS A 2 9.41 -9.77 7.21
N ARG A 3 10.20 -8.97 6.48
CA ARG A 3 11.03 -7.89 7.07
C ARG A 3 10.21 -6.74 7.66
N ILE A 4 9.17 -6.29 6.98
CA ILE A 4 8.24 -5.25 7.49
C ILE A 4 7.53 -5.74 8.76
N ARG A 5 7.16 -7.03 8.82
CA ARG A 5 6.54 -7.63 10.00
C ARG A 5 7.50 -7.82 11.19
N ASN A 6 8.81 -7.76 10.97
CA ASN A 6 9.82 -7.99 11.98
C ASN A 6 10.30 -6.71 12.65
N ASP A 7 10.68 -5.70 11.86
CA ASP A 7 11.27 -4.45 12.37
C ASP A 7 10.53 -3.19 11.89
N GLY A 8 9.74 -3.29 10.82
CA GLY A 8 8.92 -2.18 10.31
C GLY A 8 9.68 -0.98 9.74
N ARG A 9 10.98 -0.80 10.02
CA ARG A 9 11.78 0.31 9.47
C ARG A 9 11.92 0.19 7.95
N VAL A 10 11.59 1.26 7.25
CA VAL A 10 11.67 1.36 5.78
C VAL A 10 12.20 2.73 5.36
N MET A 11 12.81 2.78 4.18
CA MET A 11 13.12 4.03 3.49
C MET A 11 12.14 4.21 2.33
N LEU A 12 11.61 5.41 2.18
CA LEU A 12 10.62 5.74 1.16
C LEU A 12 11.13 6.86 0.26
N ALA A 13 10.99 6.67 -1.05
CA ALA A 13 11.21 7.73 -2.02
C ALA A 13 9.99 7.82 -2.95
N SER A 14 9.63 9.03 -3.37
CA SER A 14 8.67 9.22 -4.46
C SER A 14 9.25 8.64 -5.75
N CYS A 15 8.43 7.92 -6.51
CA CYS A 15 8.87 7.20 -7.70
C CYS A 15 7.83 7.35 -8.81
N ASP A 16 8.28 7.37 -10.06
CA ASP A 16 7.37 7.34 -11.20
C ASP A 16 6.80 5.93 -11.45
N TRP A 17 5.89 5.81 -12.43
CA TRP A 17 5.31 4.50 -12.79
C TRP A 17 6.32 3.50 -13.38
N ARG A 18 7.51 3.95 -13.77
CA ARG A 18 8.56 3.12 -14.39
C ARG A 18 9.59 2.65 -13.35
N GLY A 19 9.52 3.14 -12.11
CA GLY A 19 10.45 2.78 -11.06
C GLY A 19 11.64 3.75 -10.91
N THR A 20 11.60 4.92 -11.54
CA THR A 20 12.62 5.96 -11.39
C THR A 20 12.35 6.81 -10.14
N PRO A 21 13.26 6.82 -9.15
CA PRO A 21 13.10 7.64 -7.94
C PRO A 21 13.21 9.12 -8.30
N LEU A 22 12.23 9.91 -7.86
CA LEU A 22 12.08 11.33 -8.15
C LEU A 22 12.62 12.25 -7.05
N GLY A 23 13.09 11.69 -5.93
CA GLY A 23 13.50 12.50 -4.77
C GLY A 23 14.30 11.73 -3.71
N ALA A 24 14.66 12.45 -2.64
CA ALA A 24 15.40 11.90 -1.51
C ALA A 24 14.60 10.83 -0.77
N SER A 25 15.30 9.85 -0.21
CA SER A 25 14.69 8.81 0.61
C SER A 25 14.49 9.30 2.04
N VAL A 26 13.27 9.17 2.54
CA VAL A 26 12.87 9.56 3.91
C VAL A 26 12.72 8.29 4.77
N PRO A 27 13.27 8.28 6.00
CA PRO A 27 13.05 7.18 6.93
C PRO A 27 11.58 7.13 7.36
N GLY A 28 11.07 5.93 7.58
CA GLY A 28 9.71 5.73 8.06
C GLY A 28 9.49 4.34 8.63
N PHE A 29 8.29 4.15 9.16
CA PHE A 29 7.84 2.89 9.73
C PHE A 29 6.64 2.36 8.96
N ALA A 30 6.78 1.17 8.38
CA ALA A 30 5.73 0.46 7.69
C ALA A 30 5.13 -0.61 8.59
N GLU A 31 3.81 -0.62 8.67
CA GLU A 31 3.00 -1.58 9.41
C GLU A 31 2.09 -2.32 8.42
N VAL A 32 2.15 -3.66 8.43
CA VAL A 32 1.25 -4.49 7.61
C VAL A 32 -0.07 -4.64 8.34
N LEU A 33 -1.14 -4.12 7.75
CA LEU A 33 -2.47 -4.21 8.33
C LEU A 33 -3.07 -5.60 8.10
N ALA A 34 -3.84 -6.04 9.09
CA ALA A 34 -4.54 -7.30 9.04
C ALA A 34 -5.69 -7.28 8.01
N PRO A 35 -6.09 -8.45 7.49
CA PRO A 35 -7.06 -8.56 6.39
C PRO A 35 -8.41 -7.88 6.65
N HIS A 36 -8.84 -7.83 7.91
CA HIS A 36 -10.10 -7.18 8.30
C HIS A 36 -10.07 -5.66 8.13
N ALA A 37 -8.90 -5.03 8.26
CA ALA A 37 -8.75 -3.60 8.05
C ALA A 37 -8.65 -3.22 6.55
N SER A 38 -8.38 -4.20 5.67
CA SER A 38 -8.27 -3.97 4.22
C SER A 38 -9.57 -3.41 3.62
N ALA A 39 -10.76 -3.79 4.11
CA ALA A 39 -12.03 -3.28 3.59
C ALA A 39 -12.18 -1.76 3.77
N HIS A 40 -11.81 -1.23 4.94
CA HIS A 40 -11.84 0.20 5.23
C HIS A 40 -10.83 0.98 4.37
N PHE A 41 -9.61 0.44 4.23
CA PHE A 41 -8.60 1.03 3.36
C PHE A 41 -8.99 1.02 1.89
N ILE A 42 -9.66 -0.04 1.43
CA ILE A 42 -10.20 -0.13 0.09
C ILE A 42 -11.24 0.97 -0.16
N ASP A 43 -12.11 1.27 0.81
CA ASP A 43 -13.06 2.39 0.67
C ASP A 43 -12.33 3.74 0.57
N LEU A 44 -11.36 3.99 1.44
CA LEU A 44 -10.52 5.20 1.38
C LEU A 44 -9.77 5.31 0.05
N MET A 45 -9.23 4.21 -0.47
CA MET A 45 -8.57 4.20 -1.78
C MET A 45 -9.54 4.48 -2.94
N LYS A 46 -10.76 3.93 -2.89
CA LYS A 46 -11.81 4.26 -3.87
C LYS A 46 -12.17 5.74 -3.84
N ARG A 47 -12.19 6.36 -2.66
CA ARG A 47 -12.44 7.81 -2.54
C ARG A 47 -11.27 8.63 -3.09
N LYS A 48 -10.03 8.24 -2.82
CA LYS A 48 -8.82 8.97 -3.25
C LYS A 48 -8.50 8.82 -4.74
N TYR A 49 -8.62 7.60 -5.28
CA TYR A 49 -8.22 7.27 -6.66
C TYR A 49 -9.41 6.95 -7.59
N GLY A 50 -10.64 7.01 -7.08
CA GLY A 50 -11.87 6.93 -7.88
C GLY A 50 -11.98 5.66 -8.73
N LEU A 51 -12.11 5.87 -10.04
CA LEU A 51 -12.28 4.82 -11.04
C LEU A 51 -11.03 3.92 -11.18
N VAL A 52 -9.83 4.45 -10.97
CA VAL A 52 -8.58 3.69 -11.08
C VAL A 52 -8.50 2.62 -9.99
N ALA A 53 -8.86 2.97 -8.76
CA ALA A 53 -8.97 1.99 -7.67
C ALA A 53 -10.06 0.96 -7.93
N ARG A 54 -11.22 1.36 -8.47
CA ARG A 54 -12.29 0.42 -8.83
C ARG A 54 -11.85 -0.59 -9.88
N ALA A 55 -11.18 -0.16 -10.95
CA ALA A 55 -10.67 -1.04 -12.00
C ALA A 55 -9.62 -2.04 -11.45
N GLY A 56 -8.68 -1.56 -10.63
CA GLY A 56 -7.68 -2.42 -9.99
C GLY A 56 -8.29 -3.44 -9.02
N LEU A 57 -9.31 -3.04 -8.25
CA LEU A 57 -10.02 -3.93 -7.32
C LEU A 57 -10.89 -4.96 -8.04
N LEU A 58 -11.51 -4.59 -9.17
CA LEU A 58 -12.25 -5.53 -10.02
C LEU A 58 -11.32 -6.58 -10.62
N GLY A 59 -10.16 -6.15 -11.13
CA GLY A 59 -9.11 -7.07 -11.61
C GLY A 59 -8.55 -7.97 -10.50
N SER A 60 -8.41 -7.46 -9.27
CA SER A 60 -7.96 -8.24 -8.11
C SER A 60 -9.01 -9.26 -7.65
N ARG A 61 -10.31 -8.92 -7.69
CA ARG A 61 -11.40 -9.86 -7.42
C ARG A 61 -11.41 -11.03 -8.41
N LEU A 62 -11.16 -10.78 -9.69
CA LEU A 62 -11.14 -11.79 -10.75
C LEU A 62 -9.94 -12.76 -10.66
N ARG A 63 -8.81 -12.38 -10.05
CA ARG A 63 -7.57 -13.18 -9.98
C ARG A 63 -7.30 -13.90 -8.65
N GLY A 64 -8.19 -13.78 -7.66
CA GLY A 64 -8.03 -14.49 -6.38
C GLY A 64 -8.58 -13.79 -5.14
N GLY A 65 -9.54 -12.88 -5.30
CA GLY A 65 -10.25 -12.26 -4.19
C GLY A 65 -9.42 -11.24 -3.39
N THR A 66 -10.12 -10.48 -2.54
CA THR A 66 -9.55 -9.42 -1.68
C THR A 66 -8.60 -9.98 -0.61
N GLU A 67 -8.59 -11.29 -0.37
CA GLU A 67 -7.70 -11.95 0.60
C GLU A 67 -6.21 -11.89 0.23
N ARG A 68 -5.88 -11.70 -1.05
CA ARG A 68 -4.48 -11.51 -1.49
C ARG A 68 -4.00 -10.06 -1.35
N MET A 69 -4.85 -9.15 -0.89
CA MET A 69 -4.53 -7.73 -0.76
C MET A 69 -4.12 -7.41 0.68
N ALA A 70 -2.85 -7.08 0.88
CA ALA A 70 -2.33 -6.61 2.16
C ALA A 70 -2.33 -5.09 2.19
N GLY A 71 -2.98 -4.50 3.19
CA GLY A 71 -2.86 -3.07 3.47
C GLY A 71 -1.50 -2.79 4.12
N ILE A 72 -0.80 -1.74 3.67
CA ILE A 72 0.41 -1.25 4.33
C ILE A 72 0.13 0.19 4.76
N ARG A 73 0.24 0.46 6.06
CA ARG A 73 0.25 1.82 6.59
C ARG A 73 1.70 2.22 6.75
N ILE A 74 2.05 3.42 6.32
CA ILE A 74 3.39 3.95 6.50
C ILE A 74 3.28 5.24 7.29
N ARG A 75 4.06 5.36 8.36
CA ARG A 75 4.29 6.60 9.10
C ARG A 75 5.67 7.12 8.70
N LEU A 76 5.76 8.40 8.36
CA LEU A 76 7.04 9.05 8.12
C LEU A 76 7.64 9.46 9.48
N ASP A 77 8.93 9.22 9.66
CA ASP A 77 9.71 9.71 10.78
C ASP A 77 10.30 11.03 10.26
N GLU A 78 9.59 12.14 10.52
CA GLU A 78 10.08 13.49 10.20
C GLU A 78 10.99 14.00 11.31
#